data_AF-A0A2V8PY74-F1
#
_entry.id   AF-A0A2V8PY74-F1
#
_cell.length_a   1.000
_cell.length_b   1.000
_cell.length_c   1.000
_cell.angle_alpha   90.00
_cell.angle_beta   90.00
_cell.angle_gamma   90.00
#
_symmetry.space_group_name_H-M   'P 1'
#
loop_
_entity.id
_entity.type
_entity.pdbx_description
1 polymer ?
#
loop_
_entity_poly.entity_id
_entity_poly.type
_entity_poly.pdbx_seq_one_letter_code
_entity_poly.pdbx_strand_id
1 'polypeptide(L)'
;TELINQGILIESMPPEYYYTQIGGLKIEMLGEAAKDAKVRAEQIANSTGSRIGTVRTARMGVLQITPAGSNDVSDSGMNDTSSIDKDITAVVNIGFAVD
;
A
#
# COMPACT_ATOMS: atom_id res chain seq x y z
N THR A 1 36.57 -2.76 13.19
CA THR A 1 37.17 -4.02 13.70
C THR A 1 37.67 -3.92 15.14
N GLU A 2 37.48 -2.79 15.85
CA GLU A 2 37.90 -2.67 17.26
C GLU A 2 37.25 -3.67 18.21
N LEU A 3 35.97 -4.02 17.98
CA LEU A 3 35.23 -4.97 18.83
C LEU A 3 35.73 -6.41 18.67
N ILE A 4 36.11 -6.81 17.46
CA ILE A 4 36.71 -8.13 17.18
C ILE A 4 38.05 -8.28 17.90
N ASN A 5 38.86 -7.21 17.96
CA ASN A 5 40.14 -7.19 18.66
C ASN A 5 39.99 -7.30 20.20
N GLN A 6 38.78 -7.04 20.74
CA GLN A 6 38.45 -7.23 22.16
C GLN A 6 37.91 -8.65 22.45
N GLY A 7 37.94 -9.56 21.47
CA GLY A 7 37.37 -10.90 21.60
C GLY A 7 35.83 -10.92 21.54
N ILE A 8 35.20 -9.78 21.20
CA ILE A 8 33.75 -9.69 21.01
C ILE A 8 33.44 -10.12 19.58
N LEU A 9 32.90 -11.32 19.43
CA LEU A 9 32.40 -11.82 18.16
C LEU A 9 31.12 -11.05 17.80
N ILE A 10 31.18 -10.25 16.75
CA ILE A 10 30.04 -9.53 16.19
C ILE A 10 29.91 -9.91 14.72
N GLU A 11 28.72 -10.37 14.37
CA GLU A 11 28.31 -10.52 12.98
C GLU A 11 27.56 -9.24 12.57
N SER A 12 28.08 -8.53 11.57
CA SER A 12 27.47 -7.30 11.08
C SER A 12 26.47 -7.63 10.00
N MET A 13 25.18 -7.53 10.31
CA MET A 13 24.11 -7.61 9.31
C MET A 13 23.84 -6.23 8.70
N PRO A 14 23.35 -6.17 7.44
CA PRO A 14 22.85 -4.93 6.88
C PRO A 14 21.73 -4.34 7.75
N PRO A 15 21.63 -3.01 7.88
CA PRO A 15 20.52 -2.37 8.59
C PRO A 15 19.20 -2.61 7.85
N GLU A 16 18.11 -2.64 8.62
CA GLU A 16 16.75 -2.71 8.10
C GLU A 16 16.01 -1.39 8.34
N TYR A 17 15.30 -0.92 7.33
CA TYR A 17 14.57 0.35 7.33
C TYR A 17 13.06 0.11 7.31
N TYR A 18 12.38 0.54 8.38
CA TYR A 18 10.94 0.36 8.56
C TYR A 18 10.20 1.69 8.61
N TYR A 19 9.08 1.78 7.90
CA TYR A 19 8.13 2.88 8.07
C TYR A 19 7.17 2.58 9.23
N THR A 20 7.46 3.14 10.40
CA THR A 20 6.76 2.79 11.66
C THR A 20 5.36 3.40 11.78
N GLN A 21 5.01 4.37 10.93
CA GLN A 21 3.71 5.06 10.95
C GLN A 21 2.67 4.42 10.02
N ILE A 22 2.93 3.19 9.54
CA ILE A 22 2.11 2.51 8.53
C ILE A 22 0.65 2.33 8.94
N GLY A 23 0.39 2.15 10.24
CA GLY A 23 -0.97 1.97 10.76
C GLY A 23 -1.88 3.16 10.48
N GLY A 24 -1.37 4.38 10.69
CA GLY A 24 -2.12 5.61 10.44
C GLY A 24 -2.25 5.91 8.95
N LEU A 25 -1.12 5.86 8.23
CA LEU A 25 -1.07 6.12 6.79
C LEU A 25 -2.02 5.21 6.00
N LYS A 26 -2.12 3.93 6.40
CA LYS A 26 -3.03 2.98 5.78
C LYS A 26 -4.48 3.45 5.77
N ILE A 27 -4.98 4.04 6.87
CA ILE A 27 -6.38 4.47 6.95
C ILE A 27 -6.66 5.63 5.99
N GLU A 28 -5.74 6.58 5.92
CA GLU A 28 -5.79 7.71 4.99
C GLU A 28 -5.78 7.23 3.53
N MET A 29 -4.81 6.38 3.17
CA MET A 29 -4.67 5.84 1.81
C MET A 29 -5.91 5.08 1.34
N LEU A 30 -6.54 4.28 2.22
CA LEU A 30 -7.76 3.56 1.88
C LEU A 30 -8.94 4.50 1.63
N GLY A 31 -9.03 5.59 2.38
CA GLY A 31 -10.02 6.65 2.15
C GLY A 31 -9.84 7.31 0.79
N GLU A 32 -8.62 7.69 0.44
CA GLU A 32 -8.31 8.30 -0.86
C GLU A 32 -8.52 7.33 -2.02
N ALA A 33 -8.09 6.07 -1.89
CA ALA A 33 -8.32 5.04 -2.90
C ALA A 33 -9.83 4.76 -3.13
N ALA A 34 -10.64 4.75 -2.06
CA ALA A 34 -12.08 4.59 -2.18
C ALA A 34 -12.75 5.80 -2.85
N LYS A 35 -12.27 7.03 -2.59
CA LYS A 35 -12.76 8.24 -3.26
C LYS A 35 -12.44 8.22 -4.75
N ASP A 36 -11.21 7.87 -5.12
CA ASP A 36 -10.81 7.71 -6.53
C ASP A 36 -11.66 6.65 -7.25
N ALA A 37 -11.85 5.48 -6.63
CA ALA A 37 -12.69 4.43 -7.17
C ALA A 37 -14.16 4.88 -7.36
N LYS A 38 -14.69 5.68 -6.44
CA LYS A 38 -16.03 6.27 -6.57
C LYS A 38 -16.12 7.21 -7.78
N VAL A 39 -15.17 8.13 -7.95
CA VAL A 39 -15.13 9.06 -9.09
C VAL A 39 -15.14 8.29 -10.41
N ARG A 40 -14.32 7.23 -10.52
CA ARG A 40 -14.28 6.37 -11.71
C ARG A 40 -15.61 5.66 -11.94
N ALA A 41 -16.23 5.11 -10.90
CA ALA A 41 -17.52 4.43 -11.00
C ALA A 41 -18.64 5.38 -11.45
N GLU A 42 -18.65 6.63 -10.96
CA GLU A 42 -19.58 7.68 -11.41
C GLU A 42 -19.41 7.97 -12.91
N GLN A 43 -18.18 8.16 -13.38
CA GLN A 43 -17.92 8.40 -14.81
C GLN A 43 -18.40 7.25 -15.70
N ILE A 44 -18.15 6.01 -15.27
CA ILE A 44 -18.59 4.80 -15.99
C ILE A 44 -20.12 4.75 -16.05
N ALA A 45 -20.81 4.88 -14.92
CA ALA A 45 -22.28 4.80 -14.89
C ALA A 45 -22.92 5.91 -15.76
N ASN A 46 -22.44 7.14 -15.60
CA ASN A 46 -22.96 8.30 -16.35
C ASN A 46 -22.82 8.13 -17.87
N SER A 47 -21.77 7.46 -18.35
CA SER A 47 -21.57 7.19 -19.79
C SER A 47 -22.66 6.33 -20.42
N THR A 48 -23.45 5.62 -19.60
CA THR A 48 -24.54 4.74 -20.03
C THR A 48 -25.92 5.23 -19.60
N GLY A 49 -26.01 6.42 -18.98
CA GLY A 49 -27.27 6.99 -18.47
C GLY A 49 -27.69 6.46 -17.09
N SER A 50 -26.93 5.54 -16.50
CA SER A 50 -27.15 5.03 -15.13
C SER A 50 -26.48 5.91 -14.08
N ARG A 51 -26.82 5.68 -12.82
CA ARG A 51 -26.17 6.29 -11.65
C ARG A 51 -25.69 5.22 -10.68
N ILE A 52 -24.60 5.51 -9.96
CA ILE A 52 -24.19 4.66 -8.84
C ILE A 52 -24.98 5.02 -7.58
N GLY A 53 -25.33 4.00 -6.81
CA GLY A 53 -26.01 4.11 -5.53
C GLY A 53 -25.09 3.85 -4.34
N THR A 54 -25.65 3.27 -3.28
CA THR A 54 -24.90 2.97 -2.04
C THR A 54 -23.81 1.93 -2.23
N VAL A 55 -22.78 1.97 -1.37
CA VAL A 55 -21.73 0.95 -1.32
C VAL A 55 -22.34 -0.40 -0.94
N ARG A 56 -22.05 -1.43 -1.73
CA ARG A 56 -22.49 -2.82 -1.52
C ARG A 56 -21.36 -3.72 -1.04
N THR A 57 -20.15 -3.49 -1.52
CA THR A 57 -18.97 -4.26 -1.11
C THR A 57 -17.79 -3.32 -1.00
N ALA A 58 -16.90 -3.59 -0.04
CA ALA A 58 -15.62 -2.93 0.08
C ALA A 58 -14.60 -3.97 0.54
N ARG A 59 -13.52 -4.12 -0.21
CA ARG A 59 -12.41 -5.02 0.08
C ARG A 59 -11.12 -4.27 -0.13
N MET A 60 -10.20 -4.48 0.81
CA MET A 60 -8.85 -3.95 0.74
C MET A 60 -7.92 -5.04 0.19
N GLY A 61 -7.06 -4.65 -0.75
CA GLY A 61 -5.98 -5.50 -1.25
C GLY A 61 -4.79 -5.60 -0.28
N VAL A 62 -3.84 -6.48 -0.59
CA VAL A 62 -2.54 -6.51 0.10
C VAL A 62 -1.78 -5.20 -0.14
N LEU A 63 -1.07 -4.74 0.88
CA LEU A 63 -0.25 -3.53 0.77
C LEU A 63 1.09 -3.88 0.11
N GLN A 64 1.57 -3.00 -0.77
CA GLN A 64 2.90 -3.11 -1.34
C GLN A 64 3.77 -2.01 -0.73
N ILE A 65 4.86 -2.38 -0.07
CA ILE A 65 5.90 -1.46 0.40
C ILE A 65 7.16 -1.83 -0.38
N THR A 66 7.53 -0.99 -1.33
CA THR A 66 8.61 -1.23 -2.29
C THR A 66 9.64 -0.11 -2.22
N PRO A 67 10.85 -0.30 -2.78
CA PRO A 67 11.78 0.81 -3.01
C PRO A 67 11.11 1.91 -3.84
N ALA A 68 11.48 3.17 -3.62
CA ALA A 68 10.97 4.29 -4.40
C ALA A 68 11.19 4.09 -5.91
N GLY A 69 10.14 4.33 -6.71
CA GLY A 69 10.15 4.15 -8.17
C GLY A 69 10.09 2.71 -8.66
N SER A 70 9.96 1.72 -7.76
CA SER A 70 9.77 0.32 -8.16
C SER A 70 8.36 0.08 -8.71
N ASN A 71 8.26 -0.84 -9.67
CA ASN A 71 7.00 -1.38 -10.19
C ASN A 71 6.77 -2.83 -9.73
N ASP A 72 7.56 -3.31 -8.77
CA ASP A 72 7.44 -4.66 -8.25
C ASP A 72 6.11 -4.84 -7.50
N VAL A 73 5.50 -6.00 -7.68
CA VAL A 73 4.26 -6.37 -7.02
C VAL A 73 4.27 -7.85 -6.65
N SER A 74 3.58 -8.17 -5.57
CA SER A 74 3.35 -9.56 -5.14
C SER A 74 1.89 -9.77 -4.75
N ASP A 75 1.35 -10.94 -5.08
CA ASP A 75 0.02 -11.39 -4.66
C ASP A 75 -0.13 -11.40 -3.13
N SER A 76 0.96 -11.66 -2.40
CA SER A 76 0.97 -11.67 -0.92
C SER A 76 1.31 -10.31 -0.29
N GLY A 77 1.63 -9.31 -1.11
CA GLY A 77 2.21 -8.05 -0.65
C GLY A 77 3.73 -8.09 -0.57
N MET A 78 4.33 -6.91 -0.57
CA MET A 78 5.77 -6.69 -0.41
C MET A 78 6.04 -5.85 0.83
N ASN A 79 7.13 -6.18 1.51
CA ASN A 79 7.66 -5.39 2.62
C ASN A 79 9.18 -5.26 2.46
N ASP A 80 9.60 -4.31 1.63
CA ASP A 80 11.01 -3.97 1.52
C ASP A 80 11.52 -3.44 2.86
N THR A 81 12.62 -3.99 3.36
CA THR A 81 13.35 -3.51 4.54
C THR A 81 14.74 -3.00 4.18
N SER A 82 15.12 -3.03 2.90
CA SER A 82 16.48 -2.68 2.46
C SER A 82 16.65 -1.21 2.07
N SER A 83 15.59 -0.56 1.58
CA SER A 83 15.63 0.82 1.08
C SER A 83 15.17 1.83 2.14
N ILE A 84 15.76 3.02 2.15
CA ILE A 84 15.30 4.12 3.03
C ILE A 84 14.02 4.73 2.47
N ASP A 85 14.07 5.17 1.21
CA ASP A 85 12.93 5.74 0.51
C ASP A 85 12.05 4.62 -0.06
N LYS A 86 10.75 4.74 0.17
CA LYS A 86 9.77 3.69 -0.13
C LYS A 86 8.54 4.29 -0.78
N ASP A 87 8.01 3.57 -1.76
CA ASP A 87 6.66 3.78 -2.25
C ASP A 87 5.71 2.78 -1.58
N ILE A 88 4.56 3.28 -1.15
CA ILE A 88 3.53 2.47 -0.51
C ILE A 88 2.31 2.52 -1.42
N THR A 89 1.87 1.35 -1.88
CA THR A 89 0.69 1.20 -2.74
C THR A 89 -0.40 0.44 -2.01
N ALA A 90 -1.60 1.02 -1.98
CA ALA A 90 -2.81 0.42 -1.44
C ALA A 90 -3.89 0.37 -2.52
N VAL A 91 -4.58 -0.76 -2.62
CA VAL A 91 -5.68 -0.95 -3.59
C VAL A 91 -6.97 -1.23 -2.83
N VAL A 92 -8.04 -0.57 -3.25
CA VAL A 92 -9.40 -0.80 -2.77
C VAL A 92 -10.26 -1.31 -3.91
N ASN A 93 -10.93 -2.44 -3.69
CA ASN A 93 -12.02 -2.91 -4.54
C ASN A 93 -13.34 -2.56 -3.87
N ILE A 94 -14.10 -1.66 -4.48
CA ILE A 94 -15.38 -1.19 -3.96
C ILE A 94 -16.46 -1.36 -5.02
N GLY A 95 -17.61 -1.91 -4.62
CA GLY A 95 -18.77 -2.11 -5.48
C GLY A 95 -19.93 -1.25 -5.03
N PHE A 96 -20.59 -0.59 -5.98
CA PHE A 96 -21.76 0.26 -5.75
C PHE A 96 -23.02 -0.39 -6.32
N ALA A 97 -24.17 -0.06 -5.76
CA ALA A 97 -25.44 -0.33 -6.44
C ALA A 97 -25.51 0.46 -7.76
N VAL A 98 -26.33 0.02 -8.70
CA VAL A 98 -26.61 0.76 -9.93
C VAL A 98 -28.12 0.91 -10.06
N ASP A 99 -28.54 2.12 -10.42
CA ASP A 99 -29.93 2.46 -10.75
C ASP A 99 -30.16 2.43 -12.27
#